data_AF-A0A5D5ALH2-F1
#
_entry.id   AF-A0A5D5ALH2-F1
#
_cell.length_a   1.000
_cell.length_b   1.000
_cell.length_c   1.000
_cell.angle_alpha   90.00
_cell.angle_beta   90.00
_cell.angle_gamma   90.00
#
_symmetry.space_group_name_H-M   'P 1'
#
loop_
_entity.id
_entity.type
_entity.pdbx_description
1 polymer ?
#
loop_
_entity_poly.entity_id
_entity_poly.type
_entity_poly.pdbx_seq_one_letter_code
_entity_poly.pdbx_strand_id
1 'polypeptide(L)'
;MYDSVLIPTDGSKAATAAVYEGIELAAQNQATVHALYVVEPIPLGGFTSGPAPASSEWDDVVDEQRAEGDEAATEVVEAAESFDLEVVEAVEYGKPAGVILEYADEHDIDAIVMGTHGRSGVDRVVIGSVTETVVRRSQVPVLVVRTDGEGD
;
A
#
# COMPACT_ATOMS: atom_id res chain seq x y z
N MET A 1 -16.40 16.04 -1.13
CA MET A 1 -16.68 14.86 -1.95
C MET A 1 -15.31 14.33 -2.34
N TYR A 2 -15.10 13.03 -2.32
CA TYR A 2 -13.81 12.45 -2.69
C TYR A 2 -13.86 12.14 -4.18
N ASP A 3 -12.99 12.74 -4.98
CA ASP A 3 -12.87 12.50 -6.42
C ASP A 3 -11.72 11.50 -6.70
N SER A 4 -10.74 11.40 -5.81
CA SER A 4 -9.65 10.41 -5.89
C SER A 4 -9.32 9.78 -4.54
N VAL A 5 -9.24 8.45 -4.50
CA VAL A 5 -8.97 7.65 -3.30
C VAL A 5 -7.71 6.80 -3.50
N LEU A 6 -6.72 6.97 -2.62
CA LEU A 6 -5.49 6.19 -2.64
C LEU A 6 -5.60 4.98 -1.72
N ILE A 7 -5.30 3.81 -2.27
CA ILE A 7 -5.22 2.53 -1.56
C ILE A 7 -3.78 2.02 -1.68
N PRO A 8 -2.89 2.35 -0.73
CA PRO A 8 -1.58 1.74 -0.68
C PRO A 8 -1.72 0.29 -0.19
N THR A 9 -1.14 -0.64 -0.93
CA THR A 9 -1.20 -2.07 -0.63
C THR A 9 0.19 -2.69 -0.67
N ASP A 10 0.40 -3.67 0.20
CA ASP A 10 1.56 -4.56 0.19
C ASP A 10 1.15 -6.02 -0.06
N GLY A 11 -0.11 -6.28 -0.45
CA GLY A 11 -0.66 -7.62 -0.65
C GLY A 11 -0.85 -8.42 0.65
N SER A 12 -0.72 -7.80 1.82
CA SER A 12 -1.00 -8.47 3.09
C SER A 12 -2.51 -8.60 3.35
N LYS A 13 -2.91 -9.59 4.16
CA LYS A 13 -4.32 -9.77 4.56
C LYS A 13 -4.93 -8.52 5.22
N ALA A 14 -4.12 -7.74 5.92
CA ALA A 14 -4.56 -6.49 6.54
C ALA A 14 -4.78 -5.38 5.50
N ALA A 15 -4.02 -5.39 4.41
CA ALA A 15 -4.24 -4.52 3.26
C ALA A 15 -5.53 -4.89 2.52
N THR A 16 -5.84 -6.18 2.35
CA THR A 16 -7.09 -6.65 1.70
C THR A 16 -8.34 -6.02 2.30
N ALA A 17 -8.47 -5.96 3.63
CA ALA A 17 -9.63 -5.31 4.26
C ALA A 17 -9.72 -3.82 3.92
N ALA A 18 -8.57 -3.14 3.82
CA ALA A 18 -8.52 -1.74 3.41
C ALA A 18 -8.84 -1.55 1.93
N VAL A 19 -8.51 -2.51 1.07
CA VAL A 19 -8.92 -2.51 -0.34
C VAL A 19 -10.44 -2.44 -0.43
N TYR A 20 -11.16 -3.38 0.20
CA TYR A 20 -12.63 -3.42 0.13
C TYR A 20 -13.29 -2.13 0.66
N GLU A 21 -12.88 -1.64 1.82
CA GLU A 21 -13.40 -0.38 2.38
C GLU A 21 -13.06 0.83 1.50
N GLY A 22 -11.88 0.83 0.87
CA GLY A 22 -11.46 1.89 -0.06
C GLY A 22 -12.29 1.89 -1.35
N ILE A 23 -12.57 0.70 -1.90
CA ILE A 23 -13.46 0.54 -3.05
C ILE A 23 -14.88 0.98 -2.71
N GLU A 24 -15.41 0.62 -1.53
CA GLU A 24 -16.74 1.08 -1.10
C GLU A 24 -16.81 2.60 -0.96
N LEU A 25 -15.77 3.22 -0.37
CA LEU A 25 -15.67 4.67 -0.27
C LEU A 25 -15.64 5.33 -1.66
N ALA A 26 -14.84 4.79 -2.58
CA ALA A 26 -14.76 5.29 -3.95
C ALA A 26 -16.08 5.12 -4.70
N ALA A 27 -16.73 3.96 -4.60
CA ALA A 27 -18.03 3.66 -5.22
C ALA A 27 -19.13 4.62 -4.77
N GLN A 28 -19.18 4.98 -3.48
CA GLN A 28 -20.15 5.95 -2.96
C GLN A 28 -19.96 7.37 -3.52
N ASN A 29 -18.78 7.69 -4.04
CA ASN A 29 -18.45 9.00 -4.59
C ASN A 29 -18.19 8.99 -6.11
N GLN A 30 -18.21 7.83 -6.77
CA GLN A 30 -17.69 7.64 -8.13
C GLN A 30 -16.25 8.16 -8.31
N ALA A 31 -15.42 7.95 -7.30
CA ALA A 31 -14.03 8.41 -7.29
C ALA A 31 -13.11 7.48 -8.10
N THR A 32 -12.04 8.04 -8.66
CA THR A 32 -10.94 7.25 -9.23
C THR A 32 -10.14 6.60 -8.10
N VAL A 33 -9.83 5.31 -8.25
CA VAL A 33 -9.02 4.55 -7.29
C VAL A 33 -7.58 4.57 -7.74
N HIS A 34 -6.67 4.93 -6.84
CA HIS A 34 -5.23 4.82 -7.06
C HIS A 34 -4.70 3.63 -6.26
N ALA A 35 -4.27 2.57 -6.94
CA ALA A 35 -3.64 1.40 -6.34
C ALA A 35 -2.12 1.62 -6.31
N LEU A 36 -1.54 1.76 -5.12
CA LEU A 36 -0.11 2.06 -4.97
C LEU A 36 0.62 0.92 -4.27
N TYR A 37 1.62 0.36 -4.94
CA TYR A 37 2.60 -0.53 -4.34
C TYR A 37 3.94 0.20 -4.20
N VAL A 38 4.62 0.01 -3.06
CA VAL A 38 5.95 0.62 -2.82
C VAL A 38 7.00 -0.47 -2.65
N VAL A 39 7.95 -0.50 -3.57
CA VAL A 39 9.15 -1.35 -3.51
C VAL A 39 10.12 -0.74 -2.50
N GLU A 40 10.41 -1.48 -1.43
CA GLU A 40 11.30 -0.99 -0.38
C GLU A 40 12.78 -1.15 -0.75
N PRO A 41 13.64 -0.15 -0.47
CA PRO A 41 15.07 -0.29 -0.64
C PRO A 41 15.60 -1.31 0.37
N ILE A 42 16.16 -2.42 -0.13
CA ILE A 42 16.82 -3.41 0.71
C ILE A 42 18.01 -2.71 1.38
N PRO A 43 18.08 -2.68 2.72
CA PRO A 43 19.19 -2.03 3.40
C PRO A 43 20.48 -2.79 3.08
N LEU A 44 21.40 -2.14 2.36
CA LEU A 44 22.78 -2.57 2.12
C LEU A 44 23.50 -3.04 3.42
N GLY A 45 23.04 -2.56 4.58
CA GLY A 45 23.54 -2.91 5.91
C GLY A 45 23.11 -4.28 6.46
N GLY A 46 22.13 -4.97 5.86
CA GLY A 46 21.76 -6.34 6.29
C GLY A 46 22.79 -7.41 5.91
N PHE A 47 23.66 -7.09 4.94
CA PHE A 47 24.71 -7.96 4.42
C PHE A 47 26.10 -7.66 5.00
N THR A 48 26.22 -6.94 6.12
CA THR A 48 27.53 -6.56 6.71
C THR A 48 28.37 -7.74 7.22
N SER A 49 27.93 -8.97 7.01
CA SER A 49 28.67 -10.20 7.32
C SER A 49 29.10 -11.00 6.07
N GLY A 50 28.90 -10.48 4.85
CA GLY A 50 29.23 -11.17 3.60
C GLY A 50 29.66 -10.23 2.45
N PRO A 51 30.14 -10.78 1.31
CA PRO A 51 30.41 -9.98 0.12
C PRO A 51 29.11 -9.31 -0.35
N ALA A 52 29.22 -8.09 -0.90
CA ALA A 52 28.10 -7.41 -1.52
C ALA A 52 27.48 -8.31 -2.60
N PRO A 53 26.13 -8.41 -2.70
CA PRO A 53 25.50 -9.23 -3.73
C PRO A 53 25.93 -8.75 -5.12
N ALA A 54 26.10 -9.68 -6.04
CA ALA A 54 26.37 -9.35 -7.44
C ALA A 54 25.20 -8.56 -8.02
N SER A 55 25.45 -7.68 -9.00
CA SER A 55 24.40 -6.83 -9.62
C SER A 55 23.19 -7.63 -10.12
N SER A 56 23.38 -8.86 -10.59
CA SER A 56 22.30 -9.75 -11.02
C SER A 56 21.41 -10.23 -9.88
N GLU A 57 21.97 -10.48 -8.69
CA GLU A 57 21.19 -10.89 -7.51
C GLU A 57 20.32 -9.73 -7.00
N TRP A 58 20.73 -8.49 -7.25
CA TRP A 58 19.91 -7.30 -6.99
C TRP A 58 18.77 -7.15 -7.97
N ASP A 59 19.03 -7.39 -9.26
CA ASP A 59 18.01 -7.36 -10.31
C ASP A 59 16.91 -8.40 -10.03
N ASP A 60 17.29 -9.62 -9.63
CA ASP A 60 16.35 -10.71 -9.29
C ASP A 60 15.42 -10.34 -8.12
N VAL A 61 15.92 -9.73 -7.04
CA VAL A 61 15.09 -9.34 -5.89
C VAL A 61 14.18 -8.16 -6.20
N VAL A 62 14.61 -7.23 -7.06
CA VAL A 62 13.77 -6.13 -7.53
C VAL A 62 12.64 -6.66 -8.41
N ASP A 63 12.94 -7.61 -9.30
CA ASP A 63 11.92 -8.22 -10.17
C ASP A 63 10.92 -9.07 -9.36
N GLU A 64 11.37 -9.76 -8.31
CA GLU A 64 10.47 -10.46 -7.38
C GLU A 64 9.53 -9.49 -6.65
N GLN A 65 10.06 -8.39 -6.09
CA GLN A 65 9.20 -7.38 -5.45
C GLN A 65 8.24 -6.69 -6.42
N ARG A 66 8.60 -6.55 -7.69
CA ARG A 66 7.68 -6.04 -8.72
C ARG A 66 6.56 -7.03 -9.01
N ALA A 67 6.88 -8.32 -9.15
CA ALA A 67 5.86 -9.34 -9.35
C ALA A 67 4.85 -9.39 -8.19
N GLU A 68 5.34 -9.26 -6.95
CA GLU A 68 4.48 -9.12 -5.77
C GLU A 68 3.63 -7.84 -5.81
N GLY A 69 4.19 -6.75 -6.34
CA GLY A 69 3.48 -5.49 -6.54
C GLY A 69 2.35 -5.60 -7.55
N ASP A 70 2.59 -6.29 -8.66
CA ASP A 70 1.59 -6.57 -9.69
C ASP A 70 0.45 -7.42 -9.11
N GLU A 71 0.76 -8.45 -8.31
CA GLU A 71 -0.27 -9.25 -7.62
C GLU A 71 -1.10 -8.42 -6.64
N ALA A 72 -0.45 -7.57 -5.85
CA ALA A 72 -1.14 -6.71 -4.88
C ALA A 72 -2.02 -5.65 -5.57
N ALA A 73 -1.58 -5.08 -6.69
CA ALA A 73 -2.36 -4.15 -7.49
C ALA A 73 -3.54 -4.83 -8.19
N THR A 74 -3.34 -6.05 -8.69
CA THR A 74 -4.39 -6.86 -9.32
C THR A 74 -5.59 -7.06 -8.39
N GLU A 75 -5.35 -7.32 -7.10
CA GLU A 75 -6.44 -7.45 -6.11
C GLU A 75 -7.32 -6.20 -6.02
N VAL A 76 -6.72 -5.00 -6.11
CA VAL A 76 -7.45 -3.73 -6.11
C VAL A 76 -8.26 -3.57 -7.39
N VAL A 77 -7.67 -3.91 -8.54
CA VAL A 77 -8.34 -3.84 -9.85
C VAL A 77 -9.56 -4.76 -9.87
N GLU A 78 -9.40 -6.03 -9.50
CA GLU A 78 -10.49 -7.01 -9.47
C GLU A 78 -11.63 -6.58 -8.54
N ALA A 79 -11.30 -6.01 -7.37
CA ALA A 79 -12.30 -5.49 -6.45
C ALA A 79 -13.07 -4.29 -7.05
N ALA A 80 -12.35 -3.38 -7.71
CA ALA A 80 -12.92 -2.18 -8.35
C ALA A 80 -13.80 -2.49 -9.57
N GLU A 81 -13.48 -3.53 -10.35
CA GLU A 81 -14.25 -3.96 -11.52
C GLU A 81 -15.72 -4.22 -11.18
N SER A 82 -15.98 -4.79 -10.00
CA SER A 82 -17.35 -5.09 -9.55
C SER A 82 -18.22 -3.86 -9.32
N PHE A 83 -17.61 -2.66 -9.28
CA PHE A 83 -18.27 -1.37 -9.07
C PHE A 83 -18.13 -0.41 -10.27
N ASP A 84 -17.59 -0.87 -11.41
CA ASP A 84 -17.33 -0.05 -12.61
C ASP A 84 -16.49 1.23 -12.32
N LEU A 85 -15.49 1.11 -11.44
CA LEU A 85 -14.60 2.22 -11.07
C LEU A 85 -13.37 2.31 -11.97
N GLU A 86 -12.89 3.54 -12.19
CA GLU A 86 -11.59 3.77 -12.83
C GLU A 86 -10.47 3.50 -11.82
N VAL A 87 -9.45 2.73 -12.25
CA VAL A 87 -8.28 2.40 -11.43
C VAL A 87 -7.00 2.89 -12.12
N VAL A 88 -6.16 3.58 -11.36
CA VAL A 88 -4.79 3.96 -11.72
C VAL A 88 -3.82 3.13 -10.88
N GLU A 89 -3.04 2.27 -11.53
CA GLU A 89 -2.02 1.46 -10.88
C GLU A 89 -0.68 2.20 -10.86
N ALA A 90 0.02 2.17 -9.73
CA ALA A 90 1.34 2.76 -9.57
C ALA A 90 2.26 1.85 -8.73
N VAL A 91 3.49 1.70 -9.22
CA VAL A 91 4.57 1.01 -8.51
C VAL A 91 5.72 1.99 -8.31
N GLU A 92 5.96 2.38 -7.08
CA GLU A 92 6.97 3.37 -6.71
C GLU A 92 8.11 2.76 -5.90
N TYR A 93 9.27 3.41 -5.90
CA TYR A 93 10.45 2.93 -5.16
C TYR A 93 10.82 3.88 -4.03
N GLY A 94 10.92 3.36 -2.80
CA GLY A 94 11.38 4.15 -1.66
C GLY A 94 10.87 3.67 -0.32
N LYS A 95 10.88 4.58 0.67
CA LYS A 95 10.33 4.28 1.99
C LYS A 95 8.81 4.43 1.95
N PRO A 96 8.02 3.39 2.28
CA PRO A 96 6.58 3.37 2.02
C PRO A 96 5.82 4.60 2.53
N ALA A 97 6.01 4.96 3.80
CA ALA A 97 5.30 6.11 4.37
C ALA A 97 5.65 7.45 3.68
N GLY A 98 6.89 7.62 3.21
CA GLY A 98 7.28 8.83 2.49
C GLY A 98 6.65 8.88 1.11
N VAL A 99 6.78 7.77 0.37
CA VAL A 99 6.23 7.62 -0.98
C VAL A 99 4.71 7.79 -0.99
N ILE A 100 3.99 7.18 -0.05
CA ILE A 100 2.52 7.33 0.06
C ILE A 100 2.11 8.80 0.24
N LEU A 101 2.83 9.54 1.09
CA LEU A 101 2.53 10.95 1.36
C LEU A 101 2.87 11.86 0.17
N GLU A 102 3.97 11.58 -0.51
CA GLU A 102 4.40 12.30 -1.71
C GLU A 102 3.43 12.04 -2.86
N TYR A 103 3.10 10.77 -3.13
CA TYR A 103 2.11 10.39 -4.13
C TYR A 103 0.76 11.07 -3.88
N ALA A 104 0.29 11.10 -2.62
CA ALA A 104 -0.97 11.74 -2.29
C ALA A 104 -0.98 13.25 -2.59
N ASP A 105 0.15 13.94 -2.41
CA ASP A 105 0.32 15.36 -2.72
C ASP A 105 0.44 15.60 -4.24
N GLU A 106 1.20 14.78 -4.94
CA GLU A 106 1.46 14.92 -6.38
C GLU A 106 0.26 14.59 -7.26
N HIS A 107 -0.62 13.69 -6.79
CA HIS A 107 -1.78 13.21 -7.53
C HIS A 107 -3.11 13.79 -7.03
N ASP A 108 -3.07 14.85 -6.20
CA ASP A 108 -4.27 15.52 -5.67
C ASP A 108 -5.27 14.53 -5.01
N ILE A 109 -4.76 13.55 -4.26
CA ILE A 109 -5.58 12.52 -3.61
C ILE A 109 -6.41 13.13 -2.50
N ASP A 110 -7.72 12.84 -2.46
CA ASP A 110 -8.62 13.41 -1.45
C ASP A 110 -8.73 12.58 -0.17
N ALA A 111 -8.43 11.28 -0.24
CA ALA A 111 -8.45 10.37 0.91
C ALA A 111 -7.49 9.19 0.72
N ILE A 112 -6.90 8.74 1.83
CA ILE A 112 -6.03 7.55 1.85
C ILE A 112 -6.72 6.47 2.69
N VAL A 113 -6.82 5.24 2.17
CA VAL A 113 -7.44 4.10 2.88
C VAL A 113 -6.42 2.99 3.07
N MET A 114 -6.12 2.65 4.32
CA MET A 114 -4.98 1.78 4.65
C MET A 114 -5.31 0.80 5.76
N GLY A 115 -4.65 -0.36 5.73
CA GLY A 115 -4.69 -1.31 6.84
C GLY A 115 -3.99 -0.77 8.08
N THR A 116 -4.37 -1.30 9.26
CA THR A 116 -3.64 -0.99 10.51
C THR A 116 -2.18 -1.45 10.48
N HIS A 117 -1.87 -2.50 9.72
CA HIS A 117 -0.53 -3.07 9.56
C HIS A 117 -0.37 -3.65 8.17
N GLY A 118 0.86 -4.02 7.83
CA GLY A 118 1.22 -4.74 6.61
C GLY A 118 1.84 -6.12 6.88
N ARG A 119 2.75 -6.53 6.00
CA ARG A 119 3.46 -7.83 6.03
C ARG A 119 4.18 -8.16 7.34
N SER A 120 4.67 -7.17 8.06
CA SER A 120 5.44 -7.37 9.30
C SER A 120 4.59 -7.72 10.53
N GLY A 121 3.26 -7.87 10.38
CA GLY A 121 2.27 -8.37 11.34
C GLY A 121 2.67 -8.44 12.81
N VAL A 122 2.15 -7.52 13.64
CA VAL A 122 2.20 -7.63 15.10
C VAL A 122 0.78 -7.70 15.67
N ASP A 123 0.61 -8.57 16.67
CA ASP A 123 -0.65 -8.92 17.32
C ASP A 123 -1.59 -7.74 17.64
N ARG A 124 -2.89 -8.00 17.43
CA ARG A 124 -4.18 -7.41 17.89
C ARG A 124 -4.32 -5.93 18.35
N VAL A 125 -3.27 -5.14 18.58
CA VAL A 125 -3.37 -3.81 19.24
C VAL A 125 -2.44 -2.73 18.68
N VAL A 126 -1.43 -3.07 17.89
CA VAL A 126 -0.45 -2.08 17.42
C VAL A 126 -1.02 -1.31 16.19
N ILE A 127 -0.38 -0.22 15.77
CA ILE A 127 -0.57 0.34 14.42
C ILE A 127 0.83 0.25 13.80
N GLY A 128 0.92 -0.27 12.58
CA GLY A 128 2.17 -0.41 11.85
C GLY A 128 2.87 0.93 11.67
N SER A 129 4.20 0.93 11.65
CA SER A 129 5.01 2.15 11.57
C SER A 129 4.69 3.00 10.34
N VAL A 130 4.37 2.36 9.21
CA VAL A 130 3.93 3.04 7.98
C VAL A 130 2.60 3.75 8.24
N THR A 131 1.59 3.03 8.70
CA THR A 131 0.26 3.57 9.02
C THR A 131 0.31 4.69 10.04
N GLU A 132 1.07 4.52 11.13
CA GLU A 132 1.27 5.56 12.14
C GLU A 132 1.87 6.83 11.53
N THR A 133 2.88 6.68 10.66
CA THR A 133 3.56 7.81 10.02
C THR A 133 2.63 8.56 9.07
N VAL A 134 1.88 7.84 8.23
CA VAL A 134 0.94 8.46 7.28
C VAL A 134 -0.19 9.17 8.03
N VAL A 135 -0.82 8.54 9.01
CA VAL A 135 -1.88 9.18 9.83
C VAL A 135 -1.40 10.47 10.48
N ARG A 136 -0.15 10.51 10.96
CA ARG A 136 0.40 11.70 11.63
C ARG A 136 0.78 12.84 10.68
N ARG A 137 1.03 12.55 9.41
CA ARG A 137 1.65 13.50 8.47
C ARG A 137 0.82 13.81 7.23
N SER A 138 -0.20 13.02 6.95
CA SER A 138 -1.08 13.22 5.80
C SER A 138 -1.74 14.59 5.87
N GLN A 139 -1.80 15.24 4.72
CA GLN A 139 -2.54 16.49 4.53
C GLN A 139 -4.03 16.23 4.23
N VAL A 140 -4.38 14.98 3.89
CA VAL A 140 -5.73 14.54 3.58
C VAL A 140 -6.23 13.49 4.58
N PRO A 141 -7.56 13.31 4.72
CA PRO A 141 -8.14 12.29 5.58
C PRO A 141 -7.55 10.89 5.34
N VAL A 142 -7.28 10.19 6.43
CA VAL A 142 -6.80 8.79 6.40
C VAL A 142 -7.82 7.89 7.09
N LEU A 143 -8.38 6.95 6.35
CA LEU A 143 -9.22 5.88 6.89
C LEU A 143 -8.33 4.68 7.21
N VAL A 144 -8.24 4.35 8.49
CA VAL A 144 -7.48 3.18 8.95
C VAL A 144 -8.42 2.02 9.23
N VAL A 145 -8.26 0.96 8.46
CA VAL A 145 -9.11 -0.22 8.51
C VAL A 145 -8.48 -1.29 9.40
N ARG A 146 -9.28 -1.73 10.38
CA ARG A 146 -8.92 -2.85 11.26
C ARG A 146 -9.40 -4.14 10.63
N THR A 147 -8.49 -5.10 10.48
CA THR A 147 -8.87 -6.50 10.29
C THR A 147 -9.11 -7.11 11.67
N ASP A 148 -10.31 -7.61 11.91
CA ASP A 148 -10.55 -8.46 13.07
C ASP A 148 -9.66 -9.70 12.91
N GLY A 149 -8.68 -9.85 13.79
CA GLY A 149 -7.90 -11.07 13.84
C GLY A 149 -8.85 -12.20 14.24
N GLU A 150 -9.37 -12.95 13.27
CA GLU A 150 -9.89 -14.29 13.53
C GLU A 150 -8.78 -15.03 14.28
N GLY A 151 -9.06 -15.28 15.55
CA GLY A 151 -8.17 -16.04 16.40
C GLY A 151 -8.13 -17.46 15.86
N ASP A 152 -6.94 -17.92 15.51
CA ASP A 152 -6.61 -19.33 15.58
C ASP A 152 -6.54 -19.76 17.07
#